data_AF-A0A1L8DJT1-F1
#
_entry.id   AF-A0A1L8DJT1-F1
#
_cell.length_a   1.000
_cell.length_b   1.000
_cell.length_c   1.000
_cell.angle_alpha   90.00
_cell.angle_beta   90.00
_cell.angle_gamma   90.00
#
_symmetry.space_group_name_H-M   'P 1'
#
loop_
_entity.id
_entity.type
_entity.pdbx_description
1 polymer ?
#
loop_
_entity_poly.entity_id
_entity_poly.type
_entity_poly.pdbx_seq_one_letter_code
_entity_poly.pdbx_strand_id
1 'polypeptide(L)'
;IQLQWGTKTMKIFISLACSIGACLAAVGSLLSLNISDRISLQRGVFLSSLGFVYFVSLTDFFNRFLLETTKGLQWRKKYHLMVSDVMDITNKLVSAVQASLSCLAGFIVCKSSCNRSFLHASHFASEAYAWFGAAYFFYDLWSMYKVHIHKVLDKLRIVKEQTGNGIKNGNGHQVFEKNGNYGVYEDIECKQKEIHDDYGNEISLVTRPSFWHYISRQPLMVGHHIFIGSFGLCVIAYLRGGLGDCIFSFIFLMEASTPFVSLRSILSTMGMKSTNLYMANGILMLVTFFIFRILMLPFVFYWYSLTVNLPFVRAVATLPRGCKISICILFLPQIYWFYLILRGALKVFFPRKLSKKTQQHSKCPTSGVAHEVDQGEKVENFRTLDNGKQKCL
;
A
#
# COMPACT_ATOMS: atom_id res chain seq x y z
N ILE A 1 34.34 15.39 -7.92
CA ILE A 1 33.24 14.51 -8.39
C ILE A 1 33.45 13.05 -7.97
N GLN A 2 34.63 12.44 -8.20
CA GLN A 2 34.93 11.07 -7.75
C GLN A 2 34.81 10.85 -6.22
N LEU A 3 35.28 11.79 -5.38
CA LEU A 3 35.11 11.69 -3.92
C LEU A 3 33.63 11.68 -3.48
N GLN A 4 32.77 12.48 -4.11
CA GLN A 4 31.33 12.51 -3.81
C GLN A 4 30.60 11.26 -4.32
N TRP A 5 31.08 10.65 -5.41
CA TRP A 5 30.55 9.39 -5.92
C TRP A 5 30.95 8.20 -5.05
N GLY A 6 32.19 8.19 -4.55
CA GLY A 6 32.69 7.23 -3.57
C GLY A 6 31.90 7.26 -2.26
N THR A 7 31.62 8.46 -1.73
CA THR A 7 30.85 8.59 -0.47
C THR A 7 29.38 8.17 -0.59
N LYS A 8 28.70 8.44 -1.71
CA LYS A 8 27.33 7.95 -1.95
C LYS A 8 27.26 6.43 -2.06
N THR A 9 28.16 5.85 -2.86
CA THR A 9 28.26 4.40 -3.05
C THR A 9 28.56 3.69 -1.73
N MET A 10 29.48 4.24 -0.94
CA MET A 10 29.80 3.72 0.39
C MET A 10 28.58 3.71 1.32
N LYS A 11 27.78 4.79 1.35
CA LYS A 11 26.55 4.84 2.18
C LYS A 11 25.54 3.76 1.79
N ILE A 12 25.37 3.47 0.50
CA ILE A 12 24.48 2.40 0.02
C ILE A 12 24.92 1.04 0.58
N PHE A 13 26.22 0.73 0.46
CA PHE A 13 26.76 -0.54 0.97
C PHE A 13 26.70 -0.65 2.49
N ILE A 14 26.91 0.46 3.22
CA ILE A 14 26.73 0.50 4.68
C ILE A 14 25.29 0.15 5.05
N SER A 15 24.30 0.78 4.43
CA SER A 15 22.89 0.50 4.75
C SER A 15 22.50 -0.95 4.44
N LEU A 16 22.99 -1.50 3.33
CA LEU A 16 22.80 -2.92 3.01
C LEU A 16 23.47 -3.84 4.04
N ALA A 17 24.73 -3.55 4.40
CA ALA A 17 25.49 -4.32 5.38
C ALA A 17 24.85 -4.27 6.77
N CYS A 18 24.34 -3.11 7.20
CA CYS A 18 23.59 -2.96 8.44
C CYS A 18 22.32 -3.80 8.44
N SER A 19 21.58 -3.81 7.31
CA SER A 19 20.37 -4.62 7.18
C SER A 19 20.68 -6.11 7.27
N ILE A 20 21.62 -6.60 6.45
CA ILE A 20 22.03 -8.01 6.46
C ILE A 20 22.59 -8.40 7.83
N GLY A 21 23.44 -7.56 8.41
CA GLY A 21 24.04 -7.77 9.72
C GLY A 21 23.00 -7.87 10.84
N ALA A 22 21.98 -7.00 10.84
CA ALA A 22 20.88 -7.07 11.82
C ALA A 22 20.05 -8.36 11.67
N CYS A 23 19.78 -8.79 10.44
CA CYS A 23 19.08 -10.05 10.17
C CYS A 23 19.91 -11.26 10.64
N LEU A 24 21.19 -11.31 10.30
CA LEU A 24 22.10 -12.38 10.71
C LEU A 24 22.29 -12.42 12.23
N ALA A 25 22.41 -11.26 12.88
CA ALA A 25 22.47 -11.18 14.34
C ALA A 25 21.17 -11.68 14.98
N ALA A 26 20.01 -11.38 14.40
CA ALA A 26 18.72 -11.85 14.89
C ALA A 26 18.63 -13.38 14.79
N VAL A 27 18.95 -13.95 13.62
CA VAL A 27 18.99 -15.41 13.42
C VAL A 27 20.02 -16.06 14.34
N GLY A 28 21.23 -15.49 14.44
CA GLY A 28 22.30 -15.99 15.31
C GLY A 28 21.90 -16.05 16.78
N SER A 29 21.16 -15.05 17.27
CA SER A 29 20.66 -15.02 18.65
C SER A 29 19.64 -16.13 18.98
N LEU A 30 19.10 -16.80 17.95
CA LEU A 30 18.12 -17.88 18.07
C LEU A 30 18.72 -19.28 17.91
N LEU A 31 19.95 -19.40 17.39
CA LEU A 31 20.58 -20.70 17.12
C LEU A 31 20.85 -21.52 18.39
N SER A 32 20.90 -20.87 19.55
CA SER A 32 21.10 -21.52 20.85
C SER A 32 19.82 -22.05 21.49
N LEU A 33 18.66 -21.84 20.86
CA LEU A 33 17.36 -22.25 21.40
C LEU A 33 16.93 -23.64 20.94
N ASN A 34 16.30 -24.36 21.85
CA ASN A 34 15.53 -25.55 21.52
C ASN A 34 14.16 -25.16 20.98
N ILE A 35 13.55 -26.06 20.20
CA ILE A 35 12.27 -25.82 19.51
C ILE A 35 11.16 -25.32 20.47
N SER A 36 11.08 -25.89 21.67
CA SER A 36 10.03 -25.58 22.64
C SER A 36 10.32 -24.38 23.55
N ASP A 37 11.49 -23.74 23.40
CA ASP A 37 11.91 -22.64 24.26
C ASP A 37 11.05 -21.39 24.05
N ARG A 38 10.95 -20.58 25.10
CA ARG A 38 10.26 -19.29 25.09
C ARG A 38 11.25 -18.16 24.91
N ILE A 39 10.81 -17.09 24.26
CA ILE A 39 11.65 -15.89 24.11
C ILE A 39 11.53 -15.05 25.37
N SER A 40 12.64 -14.88 26.09
CA SER A 40 12.70 -13.97 27.25
C SER A 40 12.48 -12.52 26.84
N LEU A 41 11.98 -11.67 27.74
CA LEU A 41 11.76 -10.24 27.47
C LEU A 41 13.04 -9.56 26.97
N GLN A 42 14.20 -9.83 27.59
CA GLN A 42 15.47 -9.24 27.17
C GLN A 42 15.82 -9.61 25.72
N ARG A 43 15.66 -10.88 25.36
CA ARG A 43 15.91 -11.34 23.98
C ARG A 43 14.86 -10.79 23.02
N GLY A 44 13.61 -10.69 23.43
CA GLY A 44 12.53 -10.07 22.66
C GLY A 44 12.81 -8.60 22.33
N VAL A 45 13.21 -7.81 23.32
CA VAL A 45 13.59 -6.39 23.13
C VAL A 45 14.81 -6.27 22.22
N PHE A 46 15.78 -7.18 22.35
CA PHE A 46 16.93 -7.24 21.45
C PHE A 46 16.50 -7.55 20.00
N LEU A 47 15.62 -8.53 19.79
CA LEU A 47 15.06 -8.87 18.48
C LEU A 47 14.26 -7.70 17.88
N SER A 48 13.45 -6.99 18.66
CA SER A 48 12.76 -5.77 18.22
C SER A 48 13.75 -4.70 17.78
N SER A 49 14.82 -4.50 18.55
CA SER A 49 15.85 -3.51 18.23
C SER A 49 16.55 -3.85 16.91
N LEU A 50 16.91 -5.12 16.71
CA LEU A 50 17.45 -5.62 15.45
C LEU A 50 16.44 -5.49 14.31
N GLY A 51 15.14 -5.73 14.56
CA GLY A 51 14.07 -5.51 13.59
C GLY A 51 14.00 -4.05 13.14
N PHE A 52 14.06 -3.08 14.07
CA PHE A 52 14.11 -1.66 13.73
C PHE A 52 15.32 -1.32 12.86
N VAL A 53 16.51 -1.77 13.26
CA VAL A 53 17.72 -1.57 12.46
C VAL A 53 17.56 -2.19 11.08
N TYR A 54 17.03 -3.41 10.99
CA TYR A 54 16.81 -4.13 9.75
C TYR A 54 15.90 -3.37 8.78
N PHE A 55 14.68 -3.01 9.19
CA PHE A 55 13.70 -2.39 8.29
C PHE A 55 14.07 -0.95 7.91
N VAL A 56 14.63 -0.17 8.85
CA VAL A 56 15.08 1.21 8.57
C VAL A 56 16.25 1.20 7.58
N SER A 57 17.27 0.36 7.82
CA SER A 57 18.44 0.27 6.94
C SER A 57 18.11 -0.34 5.57
N LEU A 58 17.20 -1.32 5.51
CA LEU A 58 16.70 -1.88 4.24
C LEU A 58 16.00 -0.82 3.39
N THR A 59 15.20 0.03 4.03
CA THR A 59 14.48 1.12 3.36
C THR A 59 15.43 2.19 2.88
N ASP A 60 16.39 2.60 3.72
CA ASP A 60 17.43 3.55 3.33
C ASP A 60 18.26 3.00 2.17
N PHE A 61 18.63 1.71 2.20
CA PHE A 61 19.28 1.04 1.07
C PHE A 61 18.46 1.15 -0.21
N PHE A 62 17.18 0.75 -0.21
CA PHE A 62 16.34 0.84 -1.43
C PHE A 62 16.17 2.27 -1.92
N ASN A 63 15.98 3.23 -1.00
CA ASN A 63 15.83 4.65 -1.35
C ASN A 63 17.10 5.17 -2.01
N ARG A 64 18.27 4.96 -1.40
CA ARG A 64 19.55 5.39 -2.00
C ARG A 64 19.84 4.67 -3.30
N PHE A 65 19.55 3.37 -3.37
CA PHE A 65 19.74 2.59 -4.57
C PHE A 65 18.94 3.18 -5.75
N LEU A 66 17.66 3.49 -5.56
CA LEU A 66 16.80 4.01 -6.62
C LEU A 66 16.98 5.52 -6.88
N LEU A 67 17.37 6.32 -5.89
CA LEU A 67 17.50 7.78 -6.03
C LEU A 67 18.92 8.26 -6.37
N GLU A 68 19.96 7.53 -5.97
CA GLU A 68 21.35 8.01 -6.06
C GLU A 68 22.20 7.24 -7.08
N THR A 69 21.84 6.00 -7.44
CA THR A 69 22.63 5.21 -8.41
C THR A 69 22.30 5.54 -9.86
N THR A 70 23.23 5.32 -10.77
CA THR A 70 23.00 5.50 -12.22
C THR A 70 21.88 4.62 -12.74
N LYS A 71 21.84 3.35 -12.32
CA LYS A 71 20.76 2.41 -12.68
C LYS A 71 19.41 2.89 -12.15
N GLY A 72 19.36 3.34 -10.90
CA GLY A 72 18.16 3.91 -10.28
C GLY A 72 17.65 5.16 -11.01
N LEU A 73 18.55 6.09 -11.34
CA LEU A 73 18.22 7.31 -12.09
C LEU A 73 17.74 7.01 -13.51
N GLN A 74 18.38 6.07 -14.22
CA GLN A 74 17.94 5.61 -15.54
C GLN A 74 16.54 4.98 -15.46
N TRP A 75 16.29 4.14 -14.46
CA TRP A 75 14.99 3.52 -14.23
C TRP A 75 13.91 4.54 -13.89
N ARG A 76 14.22 5.50 -13.01
CA ARG A 76 13.34 6.63 -12.67
C ARG A 76 12.96 7.44 -13.91
N LYS A 77 13.93 7.74 -14.78
CA LYS A 77 13.68 8.46 -16.04
C LYS A 77 12.82 7.64 -16.99
N LYS A 78 13.10 6.34 -17.14
CA LYS A 78 12.35 5.43 -18.01
C LYS A 78 10.85 5.37 -17.69
N TYR A 79 10.49 5.41 -16.40
CA TYR A 79 9.11 5.33 -15.93
C TYR A 79 8.53 6.68 -15.47
N HIS A 80 9.22 7.79 -15.74
CA HIS A 80 8.81 9.15 -15.34
C HIS A 80 8.41 9.27 -13.86
N LEU A 81 9.19 8.63 -12.97
CA LEU A 81 8.87 8.53 -11.56
C LEU A 81 9.31 9.78 -10.79
N MET A 82 8.44 10.26 -9.92
CA MET A 82 8.76 11.35 -8.99
C MET A 82 9.40 10.80 -7.71
N VAL A 83 9.87 11.69 -6.83
CA VAL A 83 10.50 11.26 -5.58
C VAL A 83 9.45 10.56 -4.70
N SER A 84 8.21 11.06 -4.66
CA SER A 84 7.11 10.39 -3.96
C SER A 84 6.88 8.96 -4.45
N ASP A 85 6.96 8.75 -5.76
CA ASP A 85 6.71 7.45 -6.40
C ASP A 85 7.79 6.45 -6.06
N VAL A 86 9.06 6.90 -6.07
CA VAL A 86 10.19 6.03 -5.69
C VAL A 86 10.05 5.61 -4.22
N MET A 87 9.73 6.53 -3.32
CA MET A 87 9.55 6.17 -1.91
C MET A 87 8.33 5.28 -1.66
N ASP A 88 7.24 5.45 -2.42
CA ASP A 88 6.08 4.55 -2.38
C ASP A 88 6.49 3.13 -2.82
N ILE A 89 7.28 3.03 -3.90
CA ILE A 89 7.79 1.75 -4.40
C ILE A 89 8.72 1.07 -3.38
N THR A 90 9.65 1.81 -2.77
CA THR A 90 10.55 1.23 -1.75
C THR A 90 9.80 0.80 -0.50
N ASN A 91 8.79 1.55 -0.05
CA ASN A 91 7.89 1.12 1.01
C ASN A 91 7.23 -0.24 0.66
N LYS A 92 6.66 -0.37 -0.55
CA LYS A 92 6.04 -1.62 -1.01
C LYS A 92 7.01 -2.79 -1.15
N LEU A 93 8.27 -2.52 -1.53
CA LEU A 93 9.32 -3.55 -1.54
C LEU A 93 9.63 -4.06 -0.13
N VAL A 94 9.79 -3.15 0.85
CA VAL A 94 10.05 -3.53 2.25
C VAL A 94 8.86 -4.30 2.83
N SER A 95 7.64 -3.88 2.50
CA SER A 95 6.41 -4.60 2.85
C SER A 95 6.38 -6.02 2.29
N ALA A 96 6.75 -6.22 1.02
CA ALA A 96 6.84 -7.54 0.42
C ALA A 96 7.91 -8.43 1.09
N VAL A 97 9.04 -7.84 1.49
CA VAL A 97 10.09 -8.54 2.26
C VAL A 97 9.58 -8.97 3.62
N GLN A 98 8.94 -8.06 4.38
CA GLN A 98 8.35 -8.40 5.68
C GLN A 98 7.33 -9.53 5.55
N ALA A 99 6.43 -9.44 4.57
CA ALA A 99 5.41 -10.45 4.34
C ALA A 99 6.03 -11.82 4.04
N SER A 100 7.10 -11.85 3.23
CA SER A 100 7.83 -13.07 2.91
C SER A 100 8.47 -13.69 4.16
N LEU A 101 9.07 -12.88 5.03
CA LEU A 101 9.62 -13.33 6.31
C LEU A 101 8.52 -13.86 7.25
N SER A 102 7.36 -13.20 7.29
CA SER A 102 6.20 -13.66 8.08
C SER A 102 5.72 -15.01 7.59
N CYS A 103 5.54 -15.16 6.28
CA CYS A 103 5.11 -16.41 5.69
C CYS A 103 6.10 -17.55 5.93
N LEU A 104 7.39 -17.26 5.85
CA LEU A 104 8.44 -18.24 6.16
C LEU A 104 8.38 -18.69 7.62
N ALA A 105 8.26 -17.75 8.56
CA ALA A 105 8.10 -18.06 9.98
C ALA A 105 6.82 -18.88 10.23
N GLY A 106 5.69 -18.47 9.64
CA GLY A 106 4.43 -19.20 9.69
C GLY A 106 4.56 -20.62 9.13
N PHE A 107 5.20 -20.80 7.98
CA PHE A 107 5.41 -22.12 7.39
C PHE A 107 6.25 -23.05 8.28
N ILE A 108 7.36 -22.53 8.83
CA ILE A 108 8.23 -23.29 9.74
C ILE A 108 7.46 -23.73 10.99
N VAL A 109 6.75 -22.80 11.63
CA VAL A 109 5.97 -23.07 12.84
C VAL A 109 4.82 -24.03 12.53
N CYS A 110 4.12 -23.87 11.41
CA CYS A 110 3.03 -24.73 10.99
C CYS A 110 3.51 -26.17 10.81
N LYS A 111 4.57 -26.38 10.04
CA LYS A 111 5.13 -27.72 9.76
C LYS A 111 5.61 -28.43 11.03
N SER A 112 6.19 -27.68 11.97
CA SER A 112 6.73 -28.25 13.21
C SER A 112 5.69 -28.43 14.32
N SER A 113 4.78 -27.47 14.49
CA SER A 113 3.86 -27.42 15.64
C SER A 113 2.56 -28.17 15.36
N CYS A 114 1.98 -27.98 14.16
CA CYS A 114 0.67 -28.56 13.85
C CYS A 114 0.68 -30.10 13.81
N ASN A 115 1.83 -30.71 13.48
CA ASN A 115 1.99 -32.17 13.53
C ASN A 115 2.09 -32.73 14.96
N ARG A 116 2.52 -31.92 15.93
CA ARG A 116 2.67 -32.34 17.33
C ARG A 116 1.38 -32.18 18.10
N SER A 117 0.80 -30.99 18.08
CA SER A 117 -0.49 -30.70 18.67
C SER A 117 -1.01 -29.36 18.17
N PHE A 118 -2.22 -29.34 17.62
CA PHE A 118 -2.86 -28.13 17.12
C PHE A 118 -3.00 -27.04 18.20
N LEU A 119 -3.29 -27.43 19.46
CA LEU A 119 -3.53 -26.49 20.56
C LEU A 119 -2.33 -26.29 21.49
N HIS A 120 -1.51 -27.32 21.72
CA HIS A 120 -0.52 -27.30 22.80
C HIS A 120 0.92 -27.24 22.34
N ALA A 121 1.20 -27.46 21.04
CA ALA A 121 2.57 -27.39 20.56
C ALA A 121 3.05 -25.93 20.54
N SER A 122 4.29 -25.74 20.99
CA SER A 122 4.99 -24.46 20.95
C SER A 122 6.18 -24.50 20.00
N HIS A 123 6.54 -23.34 19.46
CA HIS A 123 7.75 -23.16 18.66
C HIS A 123 8.34 -21.77 18.86
N PHE A 124 9.59 -21.66 19.33
CA PHE A 124 10.21 -20.35 19.63
C PHE A 124 10.15 -19.36 18.45
N ALA A 125 10.21 -19.87 17.21
CA ALA A 125 10.20 -19.04 16.00
C ALA A 125 8.94 -18.16 15.87
N SER A 126 7.79 -18.55 16.44
CA SER A 126 6.59 -17.71 16.38
C SER A 126 6.76 -16.44 17.21
N GLU A 127 7.28 -16.58 18.44
CA GLU A 127 7.57 -15.47 19.35
C GLU A 127 8.76 -14.65 18.87
N ALA A 128 9.81 -15.31 18.39
CA ALA A 128 10.98 -14.62 17.87
C ALA A 128 10.62 -13.73 16.67
N TYR A 129 9.83 -14.27 15.73
CA TYR A 129 9.35 -13.49 14.60
C TYR A 129 8.34 -12.41 15.03
N ALA A 130 7.48 -12.66 16.01
CA ALA A 130 6.56 -11.63 16.51
C ALA A 130 7.34 -10.42 17.07
N TRP A 131 8.37 -10.65 17.88
CA TRP A 131 9.26 -9.59 18.39
C TRP A 131 9.99 -8.86 17.26
N PHE A 132 10.66 -9.60 16.37
CA PHE A 132 11.38 -9.00 15.25
C PHE A 132 10.46 -8.24 14.28
N GLY A 133 9.33 -8.83 13.94
CA GLY A 133 8.33 -8.31 13.00
C GLY A 133 7.49 -7.17 13.55
N ALA A 134 7.30 -7.06 14.87
CA ALA A 134 6.61 -5.92 15.47
C ALA A 134 7.24 -4.58 15.09
N ALA A 135 8.58 -4.52 15.00
CA ALA A 135 9.31 -3.33 14.58
C ALA A 135 8.90 -2.84 13.18
N TYR A 136 8.55 -3.74 12.26
CA TYR A 136 8.06 -3.37 10.94
C TYR A 136 6.79 -2.55 11.01
N PHE A 137 5.80 -2.94 11.82
CA PHE A 137 4.51 -2.24 11.86
C PHE A 137 4.65 -0.77 12.27
N PHE A 138 5.56 -0.49 13.21
CA PHE A 138 5.88 0.89 13.62
C PHE A 138 6.67 1.65 12.56
N TYR A 139 7.69 1.00 11.98
CA TYR A 139 8.46 1.59 10.88
C TYR A 139 7.57 1.90 9.65
N ASP A 140 6.67 0.98 9.27
CA ASP A 140 5.85 1.12 8.07
C ASP A 140 4.84 2.26 8.24
N LEU A 141 4.26 2.43 9.43
CA LEU A 141 3.42 3.58 9.74
C LEU A 141 4.16 4.92 9.52
N TRP A 142 5.41 5.00 9.98
CA TRP A 142 6.27 6.17 9.73
C TRP A 142 6.61 6.33 8.24
N SER A 143 6.91 5.24 7.56
CA SER A 143 7.25 5.23 6.13
C SER A 143 6.07 5.67 5.26
N MET A 144 4.86 5.17 5.53
CA MET A 144 3.65 5.58 4.83
C MET A 144 3.34 7.06 5.06
N TYR A 145 3.56 7.57 6.28
CA TYR A 145 3.46 9.01 6.56
C TYR A 145 4.46 9.82 5.72
N LYS A 146 5.74 9.38 5.64
CA LYS A 146 6.75 10.03 4.81
C LYS A 146 6.36 10.04 3.33
N VAL A 147 5.83 8.94 2.82
CA VAL A 147 5.30 8.86 1.45
C VAL A 147 4.14 9.85 1.24
N HIS A 148 3.20 9.93 2.18
CA HIS A 148 2.09 10.88 2.14
C HIS A 148 2.58 12.32 2.04
N ILE A 149 3.53 12.73 2.89
CA ILE A 149 4.13 14.07 2.85
C ILE A 149 4.73 14.36 1.47
N HIS A 150 5.50 13.44 0.91
CA HIS A 150 6.12 13.66 -0.39
C HIS A 150 5.09 13.69 -1.53
N LYS A 151 4.04 12.87 -1.50
CA LYS A 151 2.94 12.94 -2.48
C LYS A 151 2.24 14.30 -2.43
N VAL A 152 2.01 14.86 -1.24
CA VAL A 152 1.46 16.21 -1.08
C VAL A 152 2.42 17.25 -1.67
N LEU A 153 3.71 17.24 -1.28
CA LEU A 153 4.71 18.19 -1.80
C LEU A 153 4.84 18.15 -3.33
N ASP A 154 4.76 16.96 -3.90
CA ASP A 154 4.87 16.74 -5.33
C ASP A 154 3.63 17.27 -6.09
N LYS A 155 2.41 17.11 -5.54
CA LYS A 155 1.20 17.77 -6.05
C LYS A 155 1.32 19.30 -5.99
N LEU A 156 1.89 19.84 -4.90
CA LEU A 156 2.10 21.28 -4.73
C LEU A 156 3.06 21.86 -5.77
N ARG A 157 4.16 21.15 -6.08
CA ARG A 157 5.11 21.56 -7.12
C ARG A 157 4.45 21.67 -8.49
N ILE A 158 3.68 20.65 -8.87
CA ILE A 158 2.96 20.62 -10.15
C ILE A 158 2.00 21.81 -10.25
N VAL A 159 1.24 22.10 -9.19
CA VAL A 159 0.31 23.25 -9.16
C VAL A 159 1.06 24.57 -9.28
N LYS A 160 2.16 24.74 -8.54
CA LYS A 160 2.99 25.96 -8.60
C LYS A 160 3.60 26.18 -10.00
N GLU A 161 4.06 25.12 -10.64
CA GLU A 161 4.60 25.17 -12.01
C GLU A 161 3.51 25.53 -13.04
N GLN A 162 2.30 24.98 -12.89
CA GLN A 162 1.16 25.32 -13.73
C GLN A 162 0.74 26.80 -13.58
N THR A 163 0.67 27.30 -12.35
CA THR A 163 0.35 28.72 -12.10
C THR A 163 1.46 29.64 -12.58
N GLY A 164 2.73 29.28 -12.37
CA GLY A 164 3.88 30.07 -12.81
C GLY A 164 4.04 30.14 -14.34
N ASN A 165 3.78 29.05 -15.06
CA ASN A 165 3.77 29.04 -16.53
C ASN A 165 2.53 29.76 -17.11
N GLY A 166 1.39 29.70 -16.43
CA GLY A 166 0.21 30.49 -16.79
C GLY A 166 0.45 32.00 -16.74
N ILE A 167 1.23 32.47 -15.77
CA ILE A 167 1.63 33.88 -15.65
C ILE A 167 2.67 34.25 -16.73
N LYS A 168 3.62 33.36 -17.05
CA LYS A 168 4.66 33.64 -18.07
C LYS A 168 4.16 33.60 -19.51
N ASN A 169 3.14 32.79 -19.82
CA ASN A 169 2.50 32.76 -21.14
C ASN A 169 1.44 33.87 -21.31
N GLY A 170 1.16 34.65 -20.27
CA GLY A 170 0.27 35.81 -20.29
C GLY A 170 0.97 37.10 -20.70
N ASN A 171 1.69 37.13 -21.82
CA ASN A 171 2.11 38.37 -22.48
C ASN A 171 1.49 38.44 -23.88
N GLY A 172 0.30 39.04 -23.92
CA GLY A 172 -0.43 39.37 -25.14
C GLY A 172 -1.57 40.33 -24.82
N HIS A 173 -1.24 41.62 -24.77
CA HIS A 173 -2.10 42.80 -24.93
C HIS A 173 -3.62 42.61 -24.80
N GLN A 174 -4.21 43.17 -23.74
CA GLN A 174 -5.45 43.95 -23.90
C GLN A 174 -5.33 45.23 -23.08
N VAL A 175 -4.92 46.29 -23.77
CA VAL A 175 -5.26 47.66 -23.39
C VAL A 175 -6.75 47.80 -23.69
N PHE A 176 -7.56 47.91 -22.64
CA PHE A 176 -8.89 48.52 -22.75
C PHE A 176 -8.94 49.69 -21.78
N GLU A 177 -8.87 50.87 -22.38
CA GLU A 177 -9.09 52.14 -21.73
C GLU A 177 -10.61 52.38 -21.64
N LYS A 178 -11.12 52.56 -20.42
CA LYS A 178 -12.38 53.28 -20.18
C LYS A 178 -12.44 53.82 -18.75
N ASN A 179 -12.27 55.14 -18.67
CA ASN A 179 -12.69 56.08 -17.64
C ASN A 179 -12.36 55.76 -16.17
N GLY A 180 -11.25 56.36 -15.72
CA GLY A 180 -11.18 57.13 -14.48
C GLY A 180 -11.76 56.50 -13.22
N ASN A 181 -11.02 55.61 -12.58
CA ASN A 181 -10.99 55.53 -11.12
C ASN A 181 -9.70 54.85 -10.64
N TYR A 182 -8.93 55.51 -9.78
CA TYR A 182 -7.82 54.88 -9.08
C TYR A 182 -8.40 53.93 -8.03
N GLY A 183 -8.45 52.64 -8.34
CA GLY A 183 -8.80 51.57 -7.41
C GLY A 183 -7.62 50.62 -7.26
N VAL A 184 -7.12 50.49 -6.03
CA VAL A 184 -6.27 49.37 -5.62
C VAL A 184 -7.08 48.10 -5.87
N TYR A 185 -6.71 47.32 -6.89
CA TYR A 185 -7.36 46.02 -7.12
C TYR A 185 -6.77 45.02 -6.12
N GLU A 186 -7.57 44.79 -5.08
CA GLU A 186 -7.53 43.61 -4.22
C GLU A 186 -7.36 42.33 -5.06
N ASP A 187 -6.53 41.44 -4.51
CA ASP A 187 -6.45 40.01 -4.74
C ASP A 187 -7.11 39.50 -6.03
N ILE A 188 -6.27 39.22 -7.02
CA ILE A 188 -6.57 38.16 -7.97
C ILE A 188 -6.66 36.88 -7.14
N GLU A 189 -7.87 36.61 -6.69
CA GLU A 189 -8.37 35.37 -6.15
C GLU A 189 -7.97 34.29 -7.15
N CYS A 190 -6.78 33.73 -6.94
CA CYS A 190 -6.27 32.58 -7.64
C CYS A 190 -7.25 31.48 -7.26
N LYS A 191 -8.28 31.30 -8.10
CA LYS A 191 -9.31 30.28 -8.01
C LYS A 191 -8.63 29.00 -7.55
N GLN A 192 -8.73 28.74 -6.25
CA GLN A 192 -7.95 27.73 -5.57
C GLN A 192 -8.45 26.42 -6.16
N LYS A 193 -7.70 25.84 -7.10
CA LYS A 193 -8.00 24.49 -7.56
C LYS A 193 -7.90 23.65 -6.30
N GLU A 194 -9.04 23.23 -5.77
CA GLU A 194 -9.17 22.35 -4.62
C GLU A 194 -8.25 21.14 -4.88
N ILE A 195 -7.07 21.15 -4.25
CA ILE A 195 -6.10 20.07 -4.44
C ILE A 195 -6.59 18.95 -3.57
N HIS A 196 -7.27 17.98 -4.16
CA HIS A 196 -7.69 16.82 -3.41
C HIS A 196 -6.51 15.85 -3.19
N ASP A 197 -6.39 15.32 -1.97
CA ASP A 197 -5.54 14.16 -1.70
C ASP A 197 -6.01 12.94 -2.53
N ASP A 198 -5.26 11.82 -2.48
CA ASP A 198 -5.65 10.59 -3.20
C ASP A 198 -7.00 10.00 -2.73
N TYR A 199 -7.64 10.62 -1.74
CA TYR A 199 -8.86 10.20 -1.07
C TYR A 199 -10.00 11.23 -1.22
N GLY A 200 -9.81 12.30 -2.00
CA GLY A 200 -10.87 13.26 -2.33
C GLY A 200 -11.04 14.41 -1.31
N ASN A 201 -10.10 14.66 -0.41
CA ASN A 201 -10.20 15.75 0.58
C ASN A 201 -9.37 16.97 0.17
N GLU A 202 -9.92 18.18 0.35
CA GLU A 202 -9.20 19.44 0.16
C GLU A 202 -7.92 19.51 1.01
N ILE A 203 -6.79 19.71 0.34
CA ILE A 203 -5.51 20.01 0.97
C ILE A 203 -5.44 21.52 1.17
N SER A 204 -5.61 21.97 2.41
CA SER A 204 -5.32 23.35 2.79
C SER A 204 -3.82 23.64 2.63
N LEU A 205 -3.51 24.60 1.76
CA LEU A 205 -2.19 24.95 1.24
C LEU A 205 -1.25 25.63 2.25
N VAL A 206 -1.67 25.81 3.51
CA VAL A 206 -0.98 26.67 4.49
C VAL A 206 -0.29 25.90 5.61
N THR A 207 -0.66 24.63 5.87
CA THR A 207 -0.12 23.86 7.00
C THR A 207 0.63 22.63 6.54
N ARG A 208 1.89 22.45 6.97
CA ARG A 208 2.61 21.17 6.79
C ARG A 208 1.74 20.06 7.40
N PRO A 209 1.48 18.94 6.70
CA PRO A 209 0.64 17.89 7.25
C PRO A 209 1.29 17.36 8.53
N SER A 210 0.57 17.46 9.65
CA SER A 210 1.01 16.93 10.93
C SER A 210 0.89 15.41 10.93
N PHE A 211 1.80 14.72 11.63
CA PHE A 211 1.71 13.27 11.84
C PHE A 211 0.38 12.86 12.49
N TRP A 212 -0.09 13.65 13.46
CA TRP A 212 -1.39 13.44 14.11
C TRP A 212 -2.55 13.63 13.15
N HIS A 213 -2.43 14.59 12.22
CA HIS A 213 -3.42 14.77 11.17
C HIS A 213 -3.48 13.55 10.23
N TYR A 214 -2.34 13.00 9.85
CA TYR A 214 -2.26 11.79 9.04
C TYR A 214 -2.90 10.58 9.74
N ILE A 215 -2.62 10.38 11.03
CA ILE A 215 -3.19 9.29 11.83
C ILE A 215 -4.72 9.33 11.81
N SER A 216 -5.32 10.50 12.05
CA SER A 216 -6.77 10.65 12.10
C SER A 216 -7.46 10.47 10.74
N ARG A 217 -6.73 10.62 9.63
CA ARG A 217 -7.27 10.51 8.27
C ARG A 217 -7.27 9.08 7.72
N GLN A 218 -6.45 8.17 8.25
CA GLN A 218 -6.39 6.77 7.81
C GLN A 218 -6.63 5.77 8.96
N PRO A 219 -7.76 5.86 9.68
CA PRO A 219 -7.95 5.13 10.93
C PRO A 219 -7.91 3.60 10.76
N LEU A 220 -8.39 3.07 9.63
CA LEU A 220 -8.39 1.63 9.38
C LEU A 220 -6.98 1.07 9.20
N MET A 221 -6.15 1.71 8.37
CA MET A 221 -4.76 1.28 8.15
C MET A 221 -3.92 1.47 9.41
N VAL A 222 -4.02 2.65 10.04
CA VAL A 222 -3.24 2.98 11.25
C VAL A 222 -3.65 2.07 12.41
N GLY A 223 -4.95 1.90 12.63
CA GLY A 223 -5.48 1.02 13.66
C GLY A 223 -5.03 -0.42 13.49
N HIS A 224 -5.02 -0.95 12.27
CA HIS A 224 -4.52 -2.28 11.97
C HIS A 224 -3.03 -2.45 12.33
N HIS A 225 -2.18 -1.48 11.98
CA HIS A 225 -0.75 -1.54 12.26
C HIS A 225 -0.44 -1.44 13.76
N ILE A 226 -1.12 -0.53 14.47
CA ILE A 226 -0.96 -0.39 15.93
C ILE A 226 -1.49 -1.64 16.64
N PHE A 227 -2.65 -2.15 16.22
CA PHE A 227 -3.23 -3.35 16.83
C PHE A 227 -2.33 -4.58 16.65
N ILE A 228 -1.82 -4.84 15.45
CA ILE A 228 -0.94 -6.00 15.22
C ILE A 228 0.43 -5.79 15.89
N GLY A 229 1.06 -4.63 15.68
CA GLY A 229 2.40 -4.33 16.18
C GLY A 229 2.49 -4.27 17.71
N SER A 230 1.44 -3.78 18.39
CA SER A 230 1.41 -3.69 19.86
C SER A 230 0.62 -4.83 20.49
N PHE A 231 -0.69 -4.90 20.24
CA PHE A 231 -1.55 -5.87 20.92
C PHE A 231 -1.27 -7.30 20.44
N GLY A 232 -1.05 -7.50 19.14
CA GLY A 232 -0.66 -8.80 18.58
C GLY A 232 0.64 -9.34 19.19
N LEU A 233 1.66 -8.48 19.36
CA LEU A 233 2.90 -8.82 20.05
C LEU A 233 2.64 -9.23 21.51
N CYS A 234 1.89 -8.43 22.27
CA CYS A 234 1.55 -8.75 23.66
C CYS A 234 0.82 -10.08 23.80
N VAL A 235 -0.08 -10.41 22.86
CA VAL A 235 -0.78 -11.68 22.83
C VAL A 235 0.20 -12.83 22.64
N ILE A 236 1.04 -12.79 21.61
CA ILE A 236 1.96 -13.87 21.27
C ILE A 236 3.01 -14.07 22.36
N ALA A 237 3.58 -12.98 22.87
CA ALA A 237 4.65 -13.01 23.86
C ALA A 237 4.17 -13.39 25.27
N TYR A 238 2.97 -12.93 25.69
CA TYR A 238 2.56 -13.02 27.10
C TYR A 238 1.17 -13.63 27.29
N LEU A 239 0.12 -13.09 26.67
CA LEU A 239 -1.27 -13.44 27.03
C LEU A 239 -1.67 -14.86 26.62
N ARG A 240 -0.99 -15.42 25.60
CA ARG A 240 -1.25 -16.74 25.05
C ARG A 240 -0.80 -17.90 25.95
N GLY A 241 0.13 -17.65 26.89
CA GLY A 241 0.62 -18.70 27.79
C GLY A 241 1.34 -19.87 27.10
N GLY A 242 1.76 -19.73 25.84
CA GLY A 242 2.48 -20.78 25.08
C GLY A 242 1.61 -21.74 24.26
N LEU A 243 0.30 -21.50 24.22
CA LEU A 243 -0.65 -22.35 23.50
C LEU A 243 -0.98 -21.83 22.10
N GLY A 244 -1.31 -22.69 21.14
CA GLY A 244 -1.85 -22.28 19.85
C GLY A 244 -0.85 -21.72 18.84
N ASP A 245 0.44 -22.07 18.91
CA ASP A 245 1.43 -21.63 17.91
C ASP A 245 1.06 -22.10 16.49
N CYS A 246 0.41 -23.26 16.37
CA CYS A 246 -0.16 -23.69 15.09
C CYS A 246 -1.19 -22.68 14.57
N ILE A 247 -2.10 -22.16 15.41
CA ILE A 247 -3.09 -21.15 15.01
C ILE A 247 -2.40 -19.83 14.60
N PHE A 248 -1.43 -19.35 15.39
CA PHE A 248 -0.68 -18.14 15.05
C PHE A 248 0.15 -18.29 13.78
N SER A 249 0.62 -19.50 13.47
CA SER A 249 1.33 -19.76 12.21
C SER A 249 0.45 -19.51 10.99
N PHE A 250 -0.85 -19.83 11.07
CA PHE A 250 -1.81 -19.49 10.02
C PHE A 250 -2.06 -17.99 9.91
N ILE A 251 -2.04 -17.27 11.04
CA ILE A 251 -2.14 -15.80 11.04
C ILE A 251 -0.96 -15.19 10.29
N PHE A 252 0.27 -15.70 10.48
CA PHE A 252 1.43 -15.26 9.70
C PHE A 252 1.32 -15.60 8.20
N LEU A 253 0.75 -16.76 7.86
CA LEU A 253 0.50 -17.13 6.45
C LEU A 253 -0.52 -16.21 5.76
N MET A 254 -1.31 -15.41 6.48
CA MET A 254 -2.18 -14.39 5.88
C MET A 254 -1.41 -13.33 5.09
N GLU A 255 -0.12 -13.13 5.39
CA GLU A 255 0.74 -12.20 4.66
C GLU A 255 1.16 -12.73 3.27
N ALA A 256 0.84 -13.97 2.89
CA ALA A 256 1.27 -14.57 1.63
C ALA A 256 0.73 -13.84 0.39
N SER A 257 -0.39 -13.13 0.52
CA SER A 257 -0.93 -12.29 -0.57
C SER A 257 -0.21 -10.95 -0.72
N THR A 258 0.45 -10.45 0.32
CA THR A 258 1.01 -9.08 0.38
C THR A 258 2.09 -8.82 -0.68
N PRO A 259 3.01 -9.76 -1.02
CA PRO A 259 3.94 -9.56 -2.12
C PRO A 259 3.25 -9.24 -3.45
N PHE A 260 2.11 -9.88 -3.74
CA PHE A 260 1.34 -9.64 -4.97
C PHE A 260 0.57 -8.32 -4.93
N VAL A 261 0.05 -7.95 -3.75
CA VAL A 261 -0.57 -6.62 -3.52
C VAL A 261 0.46 -5.51 -3.75
N SER A 262 1.64 -5.64 -3.16
CA SER A 262 2.76 -4.69 -3.30
C SER A 262 3.25 -4.62 -4.74
N LEU A 263 3.45 -5.77 -5.42
CA LEU A 263 3.85 -5.79 -6.81
C LEU A 263 2.81 -5.12 -7.72
N ARG A 264 1.51 -5.31 -7.47
CA ARG A 264 0.44 -4.65 -8.23
C ARG A 264 0.52 -3.13 -8.08
N SER A 265 0.75 -2.67 -6.84
CA SER A 265 0.92 -1.25 -6.54
C SER A 265 2.13 -0.68 -7.28
N ILE A 266 3.29 -1.35 -7.23
CA ILE A 266 4.52 -0.93 -7.90
C ILE A 266 4.31 -0.82 -9.42
N LEU A 267 3.73 -1.86 -10.04
CA LEU A 267 3.44 -1.86 -11.48
C LEU A 267 2.44 -0.76 -11.87
N SER A 268 1.47 -0.46 -11.00
CA SER A 268 0.54 0.66 -11.20
C SER A 268 1.27 2.01 -11.15
N THR A 269 2.16 2.21 -10.18
CA THR A 269 2.97 3.44 -10.03
C THR A 269 3.91 3.63 -11.21
N MET A 270 4.41 2.54 -11.81
CA MET A 270 5.21 2.56 -13.04
C MET A 270 4.40 2.77 -14.32
N GLY A 271 3.08 2.94 -14.24
CA GLY A 271 2.21 3.11 -15.42
C GLY A 271 2.00 1.84 -16.24
N MET A 272 2.32 0.66 -15.71
CA MET A 272 2.32 -0.62 -16.45
C MET A 272 0.96 -1.35 -16.45
N LYS A 273 -0.16 -0.64 -16.30
CA LYS A 273 -1.50 -1.25 -16.16
C LYS A 273 -1.97 -2.04 -17.39
N SER A 274 -1.43 -1.74 -18.58
CA SER A 274 -1.76 -2.44 -19.84
C SER A 274 -0.97 -3.72 -20.06
N THR A 275 0.01 -4.04 -19.21
CA THR A 275 0.90 -5.18 -19.42
C THR A 275 0.28 -6.50 -18.97
N ASN A 276 0.63 -7.60 -19.64
CA ASN A 276 0.25 -8.95 -19.22
C ASN A 276 0.75 -9.28 -17.80
N LEU A 277 1.89 -8.73 -17.40
CA LEU A 277 2.43 -8.87 -16.05
C LEU A 277 1.49 -8.26 -14.99
N TYR A 278 0.93 -7.07 -15.25
CA TYR A 278 -0.04 -6.43 -14.36
C TYR A 278 -1.33 -7.25 -14.25
N MET A 279 -1.77 -7.85 -15.35
CA MET A 279 -2.94 -8.74 -15.38
C MET A 279 -2.70 -10.02 -14.58
N ALA A 280 -1.61 -10.74 -14.90
CA ALA A 280 -1.25 -12.00 -14.25
C ALA A 280 -1.04 -11.82 -12.74
N ASN A 281 -0.33 -10.77 -12.33
CA ASN A 281 -0.18 -10.45 -10.91
C ASN A 281 -1.51 -10.08 -10.25
N GLY A 282 -2.44 -9.45 -10.98
CA GLY A 282 -3.80 -9.17 -10.48
C GLY A 282 -4.59 -10.44 -10.16
N ILE A 283 -4.51 -11.45 -11.03
CA ILE A 283 -5.15 -12.76 -10.82
C ILE A 283 -4.48 -13.47 -9.63
N LEU A 284 -3.15 -13.48 -9.59
CA LEU A 284 -2.40 -14.11 -8.50
C LEU A 284 -2.70 -13.45 -7.15
N MET A 285 -2.78 -12.12 -7.12
CA MET A 285 -3.22 -11.36 -5.94
C MET A 285 -4.64 -11.75 -5.52
N LEU A 286 -5.61 -11.87 -6.45
CA LEU A 286 -6.99 -12.26 -6.13
C LEU A 286 -7.05 -13.67 -5.52
N VAL A 287 -6.39 -14.65 -6.15
CA VAL A 287 -6.38 -16.05 -5.72
C VAL A 287 -5.71 -16.19 -4.35
N THR A 288 -4.53 -15.60 -4.17
CA THR A 288 -3.78 -15.69 -2.92
C THR A 288 -4.51 -14.98 -1.77
N PHE A 289 -5.10 -13.81 -2.02
CA PHE A 289 -5.90 -13.11 -1.02
C PHE A 289 -7.11 -13.94 -0.57
N PHE A 290 -7.80 -14.57 -1.51
CA PHE A 290 -8.94 -15.45 -1.19
C PHE A 290 -8.52 -16.64 -0.33
N ILE A 291 -7.49 -17.38 -0.75
CA ILE A 291 -7.03 -18.58 -0.05
C ILE A 291 -6.49 -18.24 1.35
N PHE A 292 -5.53 -17.32 1.42
CA PHE A 292 -4.77 -17.08 2.65
C PHE A 292 -5.48 -16.13 3.63
N ARG A 293 -6.33 -15.22 3.16
CA ARG A 293 -6.98 -14.23 4.04
C ARG A 293 -8.47 -14.49 4.26
N ILE A 294 -9.18 -15.11 3.32
CA ILE A 294 -10.64 -15.34 3.44
C ILE A 294 -10.96 -16.78 3.86
N LEU A 295 -10.40 -17.78 3.18
CA LEU A 295 -10.70 -19.20 3.46
C LEU A 295 -9.91 -19.77 4.64
N MET A 296 -8.68 -19.30 4.85
CA MET A 296 -7.78 -19.82 5.88
C MET A 296 -8.42 -19.78 7.28
N LEU A 297 -9.04 -18.65 7.66
CA LEU A 297 -9.57 -18.49 9.01
C LEU A 297 -10.77 -19.43 9.30
N PRO A 298 -11.80 -19.54 8.43
CA PRO A 298 -12.83 -20.57 8.54
C PRO A 298 -12.25 -22.00 8.63
N PHE A 299 -11.23 -22.31 7.83
CA PHE A 299 -10.56 -23.61 7.87
C PHE A 299 -9.90 -23.88 9.24
N VAL A 300 -9.21 -22.89 9.81
CA VAL A 300 -8.61 -22.99 11.15
C VAL A 300 -9.67 -23.21 12.22
N PHE A 301 -10.82 -22.52 12.15
CA PHE A 301 -11.91 -22.76 13.10
C PHE A 301 -12.60 -24.11 12.93
N TYR A 302 -12.70 -24.60 11.69
CA TYR A 302 -13.20 -25.94 11.44
C TYR A 302 -12.26 -26.97 12.08
N TRP A 303 -10.95 -26.84 11.88
CA TRP A 303 -9.98 -27.74 12.49
C TRP A 303 -9.96 -27.66 14.02
N TYR A 304 -10.12 -26.44 14.56
CA TYR A 304 -10.35 -26.24 16.00
C TYR A 304 -11.59 -27.00 16.50
N SER A 305 -12.72 -26.90 15.79
CA SER A 305 -13.97 -27.57 16.17
C SER A 305 -13.84 -29.10 16.23
N LEU A 306 -13.08 -29.68 15.29
CA LEU A 306 -12.72 -31.10 15.32
C LEU A 306 -11.85 -31.44 16.53
N THR A 307 -10.89 -30.57 16.86
CA THR A 307 -9.95 -30.79 17.97
C THR A 307 -10.65 -30.75 19.33
N VAL A 308 -11.63 -29.84 19.52
CA VAL A 308 -12.41 -29.76 20.76
C VAL A 308 -13.66 -30.64 20.77
N ASN A 309 -13.90 -31.36 19.67
CA ASN A 309 -15.07 -32.23 19.47
C ASN A 309 -16.41 -31.53 19.75
N LEU A 310 -16.58 -30.33 19.19
CA LEU A 310 -17.82 -29.56 19.27
C LEU A 310 -18.30 -29.18 17.87
N PRO A 311 -19.62 -29.05 17.65
CA PRO A 311 -20.15 -28.47 16.41
C PRO A 311 -19.55 -27.08 16.16
N PHE A 312 -19.25 -26.75 14.90
CA PHE A 312 -18.53 -25.53 14.50
C PHE A 312 -18.99 -24.25 15.22
N VAL A 313 -20.30 -23.98 15.21
CA VAL A 313 -20.88 -22.77 15.83
C VAL A 313 -20.64 -22.75 17.35
N ARG A 314 -20.79 -23.91 18.00
CA ARG A 314 -20.57 -24.04 19.45
C ARG A 314 -19.09 -23.89 19.79
N ALA A 315 -18.19 -24.46 18.99
CA ALA A 315 -16.75 -24.31 19.16
C ALA A 315 -16.31 -22.84 19.07
N VAL A 316 -16.82 -22.08 18.10
CA VAL A 316 -16.53 -20.64 18.00
C VAL A 316 -17.15 -19.88 19.19
N ALA A 317 -18.35 -20.24 19.63
CA ALA A 317 -19.00 -19.60 20.77
C ALA A 317 -18.22 -19.78 22.09
N THR A 318 -17.58 -20.94 22.30
CA THR A 318 -16.77 -21.24 23.49
C THR A 318 -15.46 -20.46 23.56
N LEU A 319 -15.02 -19.83 22.47
CA LEU A 319 -13.79 -19.02 22.50
C LEU A 319 -13.93 -17.85 23.50
N PRO A 320 -12.83 -17.49 24.21
CA PRO A 320 -12.82 -16.34 25.10
C PRO A 320 -13.27 -15.06 24.38
N ARG A 321 -13.96 -14.17 25.10
CA ARG A 321 -14.47 -12.89 24.56
C ARG A 321 -13.37 -12.08 23.86
N GLY A 322 -12.20 -11.96 24.49
CA GLY A 322 -11.06 -11.24 23.90
C GLY A 322 -10.53 -11.86 22.61
N CYS A 323 -10.52 -13.20 22.50
CA CYS A 323 -10.13 -13.91 21.28
C CYS A 323 -11.12 -13.58 20.15
N LYS A 324 -12.43 -13.70 20.40
CA LYS A 324 -13.48 -13.37 19.42
C LYS A 324 -13.38 -11.95 18.90
N ILE A 325 -13.21 -10.98 19.80
CA ILE A 325 -13.06 -9.56 19.42
C ILE A 325 -11.80 -9.36 18.56
N SER A 326 -10.67 -9.95 18.96
CA SER A 326 -9.40 -9.85 18.22
C SER A 326 -9.51 -10.43 16.81
N ILE A 327 -10.15 -11.59 16.69
CA ILE A 327 -10.43 -12.23 15.39
C ILE A 327 -11.27 -11.29 14.51
N CYS A 328 -12.34 -10.70 15.04
CA CYS A 328 -13.18 -9.76 14.28
C CYS A 328 -12.38 -8.54 13.80
N ILE A 329 -11.57 -7.94 14.67
CA ILE A 329 -10.72 -6.79 14.33
C ILE A 329 -9.73 -7.13 13.21
N LEU A 330 -9.17 -8.34 13.22
CA LEU A 330 -8.22 -8.79 12.19
C LEU A 330 -8.91 -9.18 10.87
N PHE A 331 -10.10 -9.80 10.93
CA PHE A 331 -10.74 -10.41 9.77
C PHE A 331 -11.66 -9.47 8.98
N LEU A 332 -12.39 -8.57 9.66
CA LEU A 332 -13.31 -7.63 8.99
C LEU A 332 -12.61 -6.76 7.91
N PRO A 333 -11.41 -6.20 8.16
CA PRO A 333 -10.67 -5.49 7.12
C PRO A 333 -10.33 -6.37 5.91
N GLN A 334 -10.07 -7.67 6.12
CA GLN A 334 -9.74 -8.61 5.05
C GLN A 334 -10.94 -8.83 4.13
N ILE A 335 -12.13 -9.02 4.69
CA ILE A 335 -13.36 -9.15 3.89
C ILE A 335 -13.59 -7.88 3.07
N TYR A 336 -13.43 -6.71 3.71
CA TYR A 336 -13.59 -5.41 3.03
C TYR A 336 -12.61 -5.24 1.86
N TRP A 337 -11.32 -5.53 2.06
CA TRP A 337 -10.31 -5.43 1.01
C TRP A 337 -10.53 -6.47 -0.09
N PHE A 338 -10.94 -7.69 0.25
CA PHE A 338 -11.28 -8.71 -0.74
C PHE A 338 -12.47 -8.27 -1.61
N TYR A 339 -13.51 -7.69 -1.00
CA TYR A 339 -14.63 -7.12 -1.75
C TYR A 339 -14.16 -6.04 -2.74
N LEU A 340 -13.26 -5.13 -2.33
CA LEU A 340 -12.69 -4.12 -3.21
C LEU A 340 -11.89 -4.73 -4.37
N ILE A 341 -11.04 -5.72 -4.09
CA ILE A 341 -10.24 -6.43 -5.08
C ILE A 341 -11.14 -7.15 -6.09
N LEU A 342 -12.13 -7.89 -5.61
CA LEU A 342 -13.08 -8.64 -6.43
C LEU A 342 -13.91 -7.68 -7.31
N ARG A 343 -14.42 -6.59 -6.74
CA ARG A 343 -15.14 -5.56 -7.51
C ARG A 343 -14.25 -4.95 -8.58
N GLY A 344 -12.97 -4.71 -8.27
CA GLY A 344 -11.98 -4.23 -9.23
C GLY A 344 -11.75 -5.23 -10.38
N ALA A 345 -11.60 -6.52 -10.06
CA ALA A 345 -11.44 -7.58 -11.06
C ALA A 345 -12.69 -7.74 -11.94
N LEU A 346 -13.89 -7.75 -11.34
CA LEU A 346 -15.15 -7.89 -12.07
C LEU A 346 -15.37 -6.76 -13.09
N LYS A 347 -14.96 -5.52 -12.78
CA LYS A 347 -15.02 -4.40 -13.74
C LYS A 347 -14.14 -4.63 -14.98
N VAL A 348 -13.02 -5.33 -14.81
CA VAL A 348 -12.07 -5.62 -15.89
C VAL A 348 -12.57 -6.78 -16.75
N PHE A 349 -13.10 -7.84 -16.13
CA PHE A 349 -13.60 -9.01 -16.86
C PHE A 349 -15.00 -8.81 -17.46
N PHE A 350 -15.83 -7.97 -16.84
CA PHE A 350 -17.20 -7.66 -17.29
C PHE A 350 -17.37 -6.15 -17.49
N PRO A 351 -16.78 -5.56 -18.56
CA PRO A 351 -17.06 -4.18 -18.90
C PRO A 351 -18.57 -4.02 -19.17
N ARG A 352 -19.21 -3.08 -18.49
CA ARG A 352 -20.64 -2.78 -18.71
C ARG A 352 -20.82 -2.39 -20.18
N LYS A 353 -21.52 -3.23 -20.97
CA LYS A 353 -22.06 -2.82 -22.27
C LYS A 353 -23.07 -1.71 -21.99
N LEU A 354 -22.78 -0.46 -22.37
CA LEU A 354 -23.83 0.54 -22.47
C LEU A 354 -24.87 0.02 -23.47
N SER A 355 -26.09 -0.21 -23.00
CA SER A 355 -27.23 -0.58 -23.83
C SER A 355 -27.53 0.58 -24.78
N LYS A 356 -27.28 0.39 -26.08
CA LYS A 356 -27.86 1.23 -27.14
C LYS A 356 -29.38 1.14 -27.03
N LYS A 357 -30.06 2.18 -26.53
CA LYS A 357 -31.52 2.30 -26.70
C LYS A 357 -31.79 2.76 -28.14
N THR A 358 -32.24 1.79 -28.92
CA THR A 358 -33.05 1.80 -30.14
C THR A 358 -33.48 3.17 -30.70
N GLN A 359 -33.02 3.44 -31.93
CA GLN A 359 -33.72 4.29 -32.91
C GLN A 359 -35.02 3.60 -33.33
N GLN A 360 -36.14 4.33 -33.35
CA GLN A 360 -37.33 3.98 -34.13
C GLN A 360 -37.73 5.16 -35.03
N HIS A 361 -37.28 5.05 -36.28
CA HIS A 361 -37.93 5.35 -37.56
C HIS A 361 -39.29 6.09 -37.63
N SER A 362 -39.34 7.15 -38.44
CA SER A 362 -40.46 7.47 -39.36
C SER A 362 -40.02 8.56 -40.36
N LYS A 363 -39.52 8.17 -41.54
CA LYS A 363 -40.14 8.23 -42.90
C LYS A 363 -40.10 9.60 -43.60
N CYS A 364 -39.45 9.62 -44.77
CA CYS A 364 -39.45 10.67 -45.81
C CYS A 364 -40.55 10.39 -46.86
N PRO A 365 -40.97 11.35 -47.71
CA PRO A 365 -40.44 11.34 -49.10
C PRO A 365 -40.27 12.71 -49.81
N THR A 366 -39.16 12.82 -50.55
CA THR A 366 -38.85 13.48 -51.86
C THR A 366 -39.55 14.76 -52.35
N SER A 367 -38.79 15.82 -52.72
CA SER A 367 -38.30 16.12 -54.10
C SER A 367 -37.87 17.60 -54.29
N GLY A 368 -36.69 17.84 -54.90
CA GLY A 368 -36.45 18.95 -55.87
C GLY A 368 -35.94 20.34 -55.41
N VAL A 369 -34.81 20.74 -56.03
CA VAL A 369 -34.39 22.12 -56.42
C VAL A 369 -33.54 23.00 -55.46
N ALA A 370 -32.27 23.14 -55.85
CA ALA A 370 -31.33 24.28 -55.94
C ALA A 370 -31.24 25.47 -54.95
N HIS A 371 -29.98 25.94 -54.84
CA HIS A 371 -29.39 27.22 -54.38
C HIS A 371 -29.14 27.49 -52.87
N GLU A 372 -27.84 27.39 -52.53
CA GLU A 372 -26.95 28.44 -51.98
C GLU A 372 -27.17 29.09 -50.60
N VAL A 373 -26.04 29.20 -49.88
CA VAL A 373 -25.66 30.15 -48.80
C VAL A 373 -25.71 29.66 -47.32
N ASP A 374 -24.49 29.60 -46.77
CA ASP A 374 -23.98 29.89 -45.41
C ASP A 374 -23.95 28.90 -44.22
N GLN A 375 -22.79 28.96 -43.56
CA GLN A 375 -22.42 28.72 -42.15
C GLN A 375 -22.67 27.37 -41.45
N GLY A 376 -21.57 26.83 -40.88
CA GLY A 376 -21.59 26.47 -39.46
C GLY A 376 -21.37 25.00 -39.06
N GLU A 377 -20.13 24.72 -38.66
CA GLU A 377 -19.76 23.93 -37.48
C GLU A 377 -19.81 22.38 -37.41
N LYS A 378 -18.58 21.85 -37.37
CA LYS A 378 -17.99 20.90 -36.41
C LYS A 378 -18.63 19.53 -36.18
N VAL A 379 -17.93 18.58 -36.79
CA VAL A 379 -17.64 17.25 -36.24
C VAL A 379 -16.92 17.38 -34.88
N GLU A 380 -17.57 16.96 -33.78
CA GLU A 380 -16.87 16.61 -32.55
C GLU A 380 -16.94 15.11 -32.26
N ASN A 381 -15.78 14.46 -32.43
CA ASN A 381 -15.46 13.16 -31.90
C ASN A 381 -15.42 13.20 -30.37
N PHE A 382 -16.43 12.65 -29.71
CA PHE A 382 -16.43 12.52 -28.25
C PHE A 382 -15.49 11.37 -27.81
N ARG A 383 -14.21 11.71 -27.61
CA ARG A 383 -13.26 10.89 -26.85
C ARG A 383 -13.68 10.89 -25.38
N THR A 384 -13.94 9.69 -24.87
CA THR A 384 -14.11 9.42 -23.44
C THR A 384 -12.88 9.83 -22.66
N LEU A 385 -13.09 10.69 -21.65
CA LEU A 385 -12.14 11.11 -20.63
C LEU A 385 -11.58 9.91 -19.87
N ASP A 386 -10.40 9.46 -20.29
CA ASP A 386 -9.52 8.62 -19.50
C ASP A 386 -8.83 9.53 -18.47
N ASN A 387 -9.08 9.30 -17.18
CA ASN A 387 -8.47 10.04 -16.07
C ASN A 387 -7.04 9.52 -15.79
N GLY A 388 -6.30 9.23 -16.86
CA GLY A 388 -4.86 9.12 -16.87
C GLY A 388 -4.29 10.53 -16.95
N LYS A 389 -3.98 11.13 -15.79
CA LYS A 389 -3.02 12.25 -15.76
C LYS A 389 -1.66 11.73 -16.22
N GLN A 390 -1.50 11.77 -17.53
CA GLN A 390 -0.25 11.83 -18.24
C GLN A 390 0.56 12.96 -17.60
N LYS A 391 1.68 12.60 -16.96
CA LYS A 391 2.68 13.58 -16.54
C LYS A 391 3.18 14.26 -17.81
N CYS A 392 2.61 15.43 -18.09
CA CYS A 392 3.04 16.32 -19.14
C CYS A 392 3.66 17.54 -18.47
N LEU A 393 4.97 17.41 -18.21
CA LEU A 393 6.08 18.38 -18.31
C LEU A 393 7.25 17.86 -17.48
#